data_AF-A0A9E0DG44-F1
#
_entry.id   AF-A0A9E0DG44-F1
#
_cell.length_a   1.000
_cell.length_b   1.000
_cell.length_c   1.000
_cell.angle_alpha   90.00
_cell.angle_beta   90.00
_cell.angle_gamma   90.00
#
_symmetry.space_group_name_H-M   'P 1'
#
loop_
_entity.id
_entity.type
_entity.pdbx_description
1 polymer ?
#
loop_
_entity_poly.entity_id
_entity_poly.type
_entity_poly.pdbx_seq_one_letter_code
_entity_poly.pdbx_strand_id
1 'polypeptide(L)'
;MTKFFNKWTRIFHRWIAIPTIILIPIAVVAKFTGDTAEHLPPQLEQFQSILMLLLAISGTYLYLIPYIAKWQRNRRKKAGVAAKTVVMPTDS
;
A
#
# COMPACT_ATOMS: atom_id res chain seq x y z
N MET A 1 2.56 -18.06 -3.25
CA MET A 1 1.39 -17.45 -2.57
C MET A 1 1.53 -15.94 -2.29
N THR A 2 2.72 -15.33 -2.36
CA THR A 2 2.95 -13.88 -2.12
C THR A 2 2.28 -12.93 -3.12
N LYS A 3 1.99 -13.38 -4.35
CA LYS A 3 1.29 -12.57 -5.35
C LYS A 3 -0.15 -12.20 -4.93
N PHE A 4 -0.79 -13.06 -4.13
CA PHE A 4 -2.17 -12.86 -3.71
C PHE A 4 -2.28 -11.77 -2.64
N PHE A 5 -1.41 -11.81 -1.62
CA PHE A 5 -1.25 -10.71 -0.65
C PHE A 5 -0.97 -9.39 -1.35
N ASN A 6 -0.03 -9.35 -2.28
CA ASN A 6 0.33 -8.10 -2.96
C ASN A 6 -0.83 -7.45 -3.75
N LYS A 7 -1.73 -8.29 -4.30
CA LYS A 7 -2.93 -7.82 -5.01
C LYS A 7 -4.04 -7.44 -4.04
N TRP A 8 -4.23 -8.24 -2.98
CA TRP A 8 -5.22 -8.03 -1.93
C TRP A 8 -4.94 -6.75 -1.14
N THR A 9 -3.69 -6.48 -0.74
CA THR A 9 -3.31 -5.28 0.01
C THR A 9 -3.53 -3.99 -0.79
N ARG A 10 -3.33 -3.99 -2.12
CA ARG A 10 -3.68 -2.83 -2.98
C ARG A 10 -5.18 -2.56 -2.99
N ILE A 11 -6.00 -3.62 -3.06
CA ILE A 11 -7.46 -3.50 -3.06
C ILE A 11 -7.91 -3.04 -1.68
N PHE A 12 -7.40 -3.62 -0.59
CA PHE A 12 -7.73 -3.27 0.79
C PHE A 12 -7.36 -1.82 1.13
N HIS A 13 -6.15 -1.38 0.75
CA HIS A 13 -5.71 0.00 0.93
C HIS A 13 -6.63 0.99 0.19
N ARG A 14 -6.99 0.69 -1.06
CA ARG A 14 -7.88 1.53 -1.87
C ARG A 14 -9.32 1.48 -1.36
N TRP A 15 -9.78 0.33 -0.87
CA TRP A 15 -11.12 0.15 -0.28
C TRP A 15 -11.29 0.84 1.06
N ILE A 16 -10.23 1.00 1.85
CA ILE A 16 -10.26 1.76 3.11
C ILE A 16 -10.11 3.27 2.83
N ALA A 17 -9.28 3.64 1.85
CA ALA A 17 -9.07 5.04 1.47
C ALA A 17 -10.34 5.72 0.93
N ILE A 18 -11.13 5.02 0.09
CA ILE A 18 -12.36 5.59 -0.51
C ILE A 18 -13.39 6.05 0.53
N PRO A 19 -13.87 5.20 1.47
CA PRO A 19 -14.82 5.63 2.48
C PRO A 19 -14.21 6.71 3.38
N THR A 20 -12.92 6.65 3.68
CA THR A 20 -12.25 7.71 4.47
C THR A 20 -12.26 9.06 3.75
N ILE A 21 -11.92 9.08 2.45
CA ILE A 21 -11.92 10.28 1.60
C ILE A 21 -13.32 10.84 1.36
N ILE A 22 -14.37 10.01 1.43
CA ILE A 22 -15.75 10.46 1.27
C ILE A 22 -16.29 10.99 2.61
N LEU A 23 -15.98 10.31 3.71
CA LEU A 23 -16.47 10.66 5.04
C LEU A 23 -15.92 12.01 5.52
N ILE A 24 -14.65 12.31 5.22
CA ILE A 24 -14.00 13.58 5.59
C ILE A 24 -14.73 14.80 4.99
N PRO A 25 -14.88 14.95 3.65
CA PRO A 25 -15.57 16.10 3.06
C PRO A 25 -17.05 16.15 3.44
N ILE A 26 -17.74 15.02 3.64
CA ILE A 26 -19.11 15.03 4.19
C ILE A 26 -19.12 15.64 5.59
N ALA A 27 -18.20 15.22 6.47
CA ALA A 27 -18.09 15.79 7.82
C ALA A 27 -17.68 17.27 7.79
N VAL A 28 -16.80 17.67 6.89
CA VAL A 28 -16.38 19.08 6.71
C VAL A 28 -17.54 19.93 6.19
N VAL A 29 -18.29 19.46 5.18
CA VAL A 29 -19.48 20.18 4.67
C VAL A 29 -20.53 20.28 5.77
N ALA A 30 -20.80 19.21 6.51
CA ALA A 30 -21.74 19.23 7.64
C ALA A 30 -21.32 20.21 8.75
N LYS A 31 -20.02 20.32 9.03
CA LYS A 31 -19.42 21.33 9.92
C LYS A 31 -19.63 22.76 9.41
N PHE A 32 -19.41 22.99 8.11
CA PHE A 32 -19.59 24.31 7.48
C PHE A 32 -21.06 24.75 7.41
N THR A 33 -22.00 23.80 7.30
CA THR A 33 -23.44 24.09 7.31
C THR A 33 -23.99 24.34 8.73
N GLY A 34 -23.16 24.27 9.77
CA GLY A 34 -23.46 24.77 11.11
C GLY A 34 -24.32 23.89 12.02
N ASP A 35 -24.84 22.76 11.54
CA ASP A 35 -25.83 21.97 12.29
C ASP A 35 -25.23 20.86 13.18
N THR A 36 -23.94 20.54 13.03
CA THR A 36 -23.33 19.35 13.70
C THR A 36 -21.93 19.61 14.26
N ALA A 37 -21.60 20.87 14.56
CA ALA A 37 -20.28 21.20 15.09
C ALA A 37 -20.01 20.68 16.51
N GLU A 38 -21.05 20.40 17.30
CA GLU A 38 -20.88 19.93 18.67
C GLU A 38 -20.98 18.41 18.84
N HIS A 39 -21.32 17.66 17.78
CA HIS A 39 -21.68 16.23 17.89
C HIS A 39 -20.95 15.32 16.91
N LEU A 40 -19.77 15.70 16.38
CA LEU A 40 -18.91 14.67 15.81
C LEU A 40 -18.49 13.77 16.97
N PRO A 41 -18.99 12.53 17.07
CA PRO A 41 -18.70 11.70 18.21
C PRO A 41 -17.20 11.48 18.24
N PRO A 42 -16.53 11.52 19.40
CA PRO A 42 -15.09 11.23 19.50
C PRO A 42 -14.71 9.88 18.86
N GLN A 43 -15.68 8.99 18.69
CA GLN A 43 -15.58 7.74 17.94
C GLN A 43 -15.22 7.96 16.46
N LEU A 44 -15.73 8.99 15.79
CA LEU A 44 -15.40 9.31 14.39
C LEU A 44 -13.95 9.78 14.26
N GLU A 45 -13.48 10.64 15.16
CA GLU A 45 -12.07 11.07 15.18
C GLU A 45 -11.15 9.88 15.45
N GLN A 46 -11.51 9.02 16.40
CA GLN A 46 -10.76 7.80 16.69
C GLN A 46 -10.75 6.84 15.50
N PHE A 47 -11.88 6.66 14.82
CA PHE A 47 -11.98 5.87 13.58
C PHE A 47 -11.07 6.44 12.49
N GLN A 48 -11.13 7.75 12.23
CA GLN A 48 -10.29 8.41 11.24
C GLN A 48 -8.81 8.26 11.58
N SER A 49 -8.43 8.42 12.84
CA SER A 49 -7.03 8.29 13.29
C SER A 49 -6.52 6.86 13.13
N ILE A 50 -7.31 5.85 13.50
CA ILE A 50 -7.00 4.42 13.27
C ILE A 50 -6.93 4.11 11.77
N LEU A 51 -7.86 4.62 10.97
CA LEU A 51 -7.87 4.47 9.51
C LEU A 51 -6.59 5.06 8.90
N MET A 52 -6.17 6.24 9.36
CA MET A 52 -4.95 6.91 8.91
C MET A 52 -3.70 6.13 9.30
N LEU A 53 -3.65 5.57 10.52
CA LEU A 53 -2.55 4.71 10.99
C LEU A 53 -2.45 3.42 10.15
N LEU A 54 -3.58 2.75 9.91
CA LEU A 54 -3.66 1.57 9.04
C LEU A 54 -3.23 1.88 7.61
N LEU A 55 -3.60 3.06 7.08
CA LEU A 55 -3.16 3.52 5.77
C LEU A 55 -1.65 3.69 5.71
N ALA A 56 -1.04 4.31 6.73
CA ALA A 56 0.40 4.51 6.83
C ALA A 56 1.17 3.19 6.93
N ILE A 57 0.73 2.28 7.81
CA ILE A 57 1.36 0.96 7.99
C ILE A 57 1.20 0.13 6.72
N SER A 58 -0.01 0.06 6.14
CA SER A 58 -0.26 -0.71 4.92
C SER A 58 0.49 -0.15 3.70
N GLY A 59 0.56 1.18 3.56
CA GLY A 59 1.31 1.84 2.51
C GLY A 59 2.82 1.58 2.61
N THR A 60 3.37 1.66 3.83
CA THR A 60 4.79 1.38 4.09
C THR A 60 5.13 -0.08 3.80
N TYR A 61 4.28 -1.02 4.23
CA TYR A 61 4.43 -2.43 3.92
C TYR A 61 4.40 -2.70 2.41
N LEU A 62 3.46 -2.07 1.70
CA LEU A 62 3.34 -2.21 0.26
C LEU A 62 4.53 -1.63 -0.49
N TYR A 63 5.14 -0.55 0.02
CA TYR A 63 6.35 0.05 -0.53
C TYR A 63 7.58 -0.87 -0.42
N LEU A 64 7.66 -1.68 0.65
CA LEU A 64 8.80 -2.56 0.90
C LEU A 64 8.80 -3.83 0.01
N ILE A 65 7.63 -4.33 -0.39
CA ILE A 65 7.50 -5.51 -1.25
C ILE A 65 8.18 -5.38 -2.61
N PRO A 66 7.92 -4.34 -3.44
CA PRO A 66 8.57 -4.20 -4.73
C PRO A 66 10.07 -3.94 -4.57
N TYR A 67 10.52 -3.36 -3.46
CA TYR A 67 11.93 -3.16 -3.17
C TYR A 67 12.66 -4.51 -3.04
N ILE A 68 12.11 -5.43 -2.24
CA ILE A 68 12.64 -6.78 -2.07
C ILE A 68 12.49 -7.59 -3.38
N ALA A 69 11.36 -7.47 -4.07
CA ALA A 69 11.11 -8.18 -5.33
C ALA A 69 12.04 -7.73 -6.47
N LYS A 70 12.38 -6.43 -6.53
CA LYS A 70 13.37 -5.87 -7.46
C LYS A 70 14.75 -6.46 -7.20
N TRP A 71 15.14 -6.57 -5.93
CA TRP A 71 16.40 -7.17 -5.54
C TRP A 71 16.48 -8.67 -5.92
N GLN A 72 15.39 -9.41 -5.69
CA GLN A 72 15.31 -10.83 -6.06
C GLN A 72 15.38 -11.06 -7.59
N ARG A 73 14.74 -10.21 -8.40
CA ARG A 73 14.83 -10.26 -9.87
C ARG A 73 16.25 -10.03 -10.37
N ASN A 74 16.97 -9.07 -9.79
CA ASN A 74 18.35 -8.79 -10.17
C ASN A 74 19.29 -9.95 -9.85
N ARG A 75 19.09 -10.66 -8.73
CA ARG A 75 19.86 -11.88 -8.43
C ARG A 75 19.60 -13.00 -9.44
N ARG A 76 18.34 -13.21 -9.86
CA ARG A 76 18.02 -14.22 -10.89
C ARG A 76 18.58 -13.87 -12.26
N LYS A 77 18.61 -12.59 -12.63
CA LYS A 77 19.27 -12.13 -13.86
C LYS A 77 20.78 -12.40 -13.83
N LYS A 78 21.47 -12.08 -12.71
CA LYS A 78 22.89 -12.41 -12.55
C LYS A 78 23.17 -13.90 -12.61
N ALA A 79 22.35 -14.73 -11.97
CA ALA A 79 22.49 -16.19 -12.02
C ALA A 79 22.23 -16.78 -13.42
N GLY A 80 21.23 -16.26 -14.15
CA GLY A 80 20.95 -16.66 -15.53
C GLY A 80 22.04 -16.23 -16.51
N VAL A 81 22.66 -15.06 -16.30
CA VAL A 81 23.83 -14.63 -17.07
C VAL A 81 25.04 -15.50 -16.76
N ALA A 82 25.30 -15.80 -15.47
CA ALA A 82 26.40 -16.67 -15.06
C ALA A 82 26.28 -18.09 -15.63
N ALA A 83 25.07 -18.67 -15.63
CA ALA A 83 24.80 -19.96 -16.26
C ALA A 83 25.01 -19.92 -17.78
N LYS A 84 24.64 -18.81 -18.44
CA LYS A 84 24.84 -18.65 -19.89
C LYS A 84 26.32 -18.51 -20.26
N THR A 85 27.15 -17.85 -19.44
CA THR A 85 28.60 -17.76 -19.64
C THR A 85 29.35 -19.06 -19.33
N VAL A 86 28.82 -19.93 -18.48
CA VAL A 86 29.44 -21.24 -18.19
C VAL A 86 29.16 -22.26 -19.30
N VAL A 87 28.07 -22.10 -20.06
CA VAL A 87 27.65 -23.03 -21.11
C VAL A 87 28.19 -22.67 -22.50
N MET A 88 28.68 -21.43 -22.69
CA MET A 88 29.50 -21.07 -23.87
C MET A 88 30.97 -21.12 -23.46
N PRO A 89 31.73 -22.17 -23.82
CA PRO A 89 33.17 -22.11 -23.68
C PRO A 89 33.65 -20.95 -24.54
N THR A 90 34.55 -20.16 -23.98
CA THR A 90 35.33 -19.17 -24.70
C THR A 90 36.22 -19.92 -25.69
N ASP A 91 35.67 -20.30 -26.83
CA ASP A 91 36.42 -20.76 -27.99
C ASP A 91 36.84 -19.51 -28.76
N SER A 92 37.96 -18.91 -28.36
CA SER A 92 38.69 -17.90 -29.14
C SER A 92 40.16 -17.90 -28.73
#